data_AF-A0A1M7EI35-F1
#
_entry.id   AF-A0A1M7EI35-F1
#
_cell.length_a   1.000
_cell.length_b   1.000
_cell.length_c   1.000
_cell.angle_alpha   90.00
_cell.angle_beta   90.00
_cell.angle_gamma   90.00
#
_symmetry.space_group_name_H-M   'P 1'
#
loop_
_entity.id
_entity.type
_entity.pdbx_description
1 polymer ?
#
loop_
_entity_poly.entity_id
_entity_poly.type
_entity_poly.pdbx_seq_one_letter_code
_entity_poly.pdbx_strand_id
1 'polypeptide(L)' 'MTMLANVLRELAGLFVDDGALALAILAVVALAGVMAMLGLALAAGAILLFGCLGVLLANTVSAGRR' A
#
# COMPACT_ATOMS: atom_id res chain seq x y z
N MET A 1 2.49 -9.54 -28.09
CA MET A 1 1.99 -8.99 -26.82
C MET A 1 3.22 -8.55 -26.05
N THR A 2 3.38 -7.24 -25.84
CA THR A 2 4.64 -6.65 -25.41
C THR A 2 5.06 -7.24 -24.06
N MET A 3 6.32 -7.70 -23.96
CA MET A 3 6.91 -8.31 -22.76
C MET A 3 6.62 -7.47 -21.49
N LEU A 4 6.53 -6.15 -21.68
CA LEU A 4 6.14 -5.16 -20.68
C LEU A 4 4.78 -5.43 -20.03
N ALA A 5 3.75 -5.83 -20.81
CA ALA A 5 2.43 -6.13 -20.31
C ALA A 5 2.39 -7.41 -19.45
N ASN A 6 3.24 -8.39 -19.79
CA ASN A 6 3.40 -9.60 -18.97
C ASN A 6 4.12 -9.28 -17.66
N VAL A 7 5.21 -8.51 -17.70
CA VAL A 7 5.92 -8.08 -16.48
C VAL A 7 4.99 -7.27 -15.56
N LEU A 8 4.18 -6.38 -16.12
CA LEU A 8 3.17 -5.63 -15.37
C LEU A 8 2.11 -6.55 -14.73
N ARG A 9 1.69 -7.62 -15.42
CA ARG A 9 0.76 -8.62 -14.88
C ARG A 9 1.39 -9.48 -13.81
N GLU A 10 2.65 -9.89 -13.97
CA GLU A 10 3.37 -10.68 -12.98
C GLU A 10 3.59 -9.86 -11.71
N LEU A 11 3.98 -8.58 -11.84
CA LEU A 11 4.11 -7.65 -10.72
C LEU A 11 2.78 -7.37 -10.04
N ALA A 12 1.70 -7.19 -10.82
CA ALA A 12 0.35 -7.07 -10.27
C ALA A 12 -0.09 -8.36 -9.57
N GLY A 13 0.26 -9.53 -10.11
CA GLY A 13 -0.01 -10.84 -9.52
C GLY A 13 0.73 -11.07 -8.21
N LEU A 14 2.01 -10.69 -8.13
CA LEU A 14 2.83 -10.74 -6.92
C LEU A 14 2.29 -9.80 -5.83
N PHE A 15 1.88 -8.59 -6.21
CA PHE A 15 1.23 -7.65 -5.31
C PHE A 15 -0.15 -8.13 -4.84
N VAL A 16 -0.86 -8.92 -5.65
CA VAL A 16 -2.18 -9.51 -5.35
C VAL A 16 -2.09 -10.81 -4.56
N ASP A 17 -1.00 -11.59 -4.69
CA ASP A 17 -0.74 -12.78 -3.86
C ASP A 17 -0.38 -12.39 -2.41
N ASP A 18 0.32 -11.25 -2.23
CA ASP A 18 0.43 -10.52 -0.95
C ASP A 18 -0.77 -9.56 -0.69
N GLY A 19 -1.85 -9.74 -1.47
CA GLY A 19 -2.89 -8.76 -1.88
C GLY A 19 -3.57 -7.89 -0.85
N ALA A 20 -3.61 -8.29 0.42
CA ALA A 20 -4.22 -7.46 1.44
C ALA A 20 -3.36 -6.22 1.75
N LEU A 21 -2.04 -6.33 1.63
CA LEU A 21 -1.10 -5.31 2.11
C LEU A 21 -0.85 -4.24 1.06
N ALA A 22 -0.61 -4.63 -0.18
CA ALA A 22 -0.50 -3.70 -1.30
C ALA A 22 -1.75 -2.81 -1.45
N LEU A 23 -2.93 -3.43 -1.36
CA LEU A 23 -4.20 -2.72 -1.39
C LEU A 23 -4.35 -1.79 -0.18
N ALA A 24 -3.89 -2.22 1.00
CA ALA A 24 -3.90 -1.39 2.21
C ALA A 24 -2.97 -0.17 2.09
N ILE A 25 -1.76 -0.31 1.52
CA ILE A 25 -0.88 0.85 1.26
C ILE A 25 -1.54 1.82 0.30
N LEU A 26 -2.11 1.34 -0.81
CA LEU A 26 -2.82 2.19 -1.76
C LEU A 26 -3.99 2.94 -1.11
N ALA A 27 -4.76 2.28 -0.25
CA ALA A 27 -5.85 2.92 0.50
C ALA A 27 -5.33 4.00 1.47
N VAL A 28 -4.25 3.71 2.21
CA VAL A 28 -3.60 4.69 3.12
C VAL A 28 -3.11 5.91 2.34
N VAL A 29 -2.43 5.71 1.21
CA VAL A 29 -1.92 6.79 0.36
C VAL A 29 -3.05 7.62 -0.22
N ALA A 30 -4.13 6.98 -0.69
CA ALA A 30 -5.31 7.68 -1.19
C ALA A 30 -5.95 8.54 -0.09
N LEU A 31 -6.13 7.99 1.11
CA LEU A 31 -6.71 8.72 2.25
C LEU A 31 -5.84 9.92 2.65
N ALA A 32 -4.52 9.74 2.71
CA ALA A 32 -3.59 10.83 2.99
C ALA A 32 -3.63 11.92 1.92
N GLY A 33 -3.75 11.55 0.64
CA GLY A 33 -3.90 12.50 -0.47
C GLY A 33 -5.15 13.36 -0.33
N VAL A 34 -6.28 12.77 0.07
CA VAL A 34 -7.52 13.51 0.35
C VAL A 34 -7.32 14.48 1.53
N MET A 35 -6.67 14.04 2.60
CA MET A 35 -6.39 14.91 3.76
C MET A 35 -5.42 16.05 3.41
N ALA A 36 -4.46 15.81 2.53
CA ALA A 36 -3.55 16.84 2.05
C ALA A 36 -4.27 17.89 1.19
N MET A 37 -5.21 17.47 0.33
CA MET A 37 -6.04 18.39 -0.46
C MET A 37 -6.95 19.28 0.41
N LEU A 38 -7.35 18.80 1.59
CA LEU A 38 -8.12 19.56 2.57
C LEU A 38 -7.26 20.55 3.39
N GLY A 39 -5.95 20.62 3.13
CA GLY A 39 -5.02 21.48 3.85
C GLY A 39 -4.56 20.92 5.20
N LEU A 40 -4.97 19.70 5.56
CA LEU A 40 -4.55 19.02 6.79
C LEU A 40 -3.23 18.26 6.58
N ALA A 41 -2.16 18.99 6.24
CA ALA A 41 -0.86 18.40 5.95
C ALA A 41 -0.29 17.55 7.10
N LEU A 42 -0.51 17.97 8.35
CA LEU A 42 -0.05 17.23 9.53
C LEU A 42 -0.81 15.90 9.71
N ALA A 43 -2.12 15.89 9.45
CA ALA A 43 -2.93 14.69 9.51
C ALA A 43 -2.61 13.74 8.35
N ALA A 44 -2.40 14.26 7.14
CA ALA A 44 -1.94 13.48 6.00
C ALA A 44 -0.59 12.81 6.25
N GLY A 45 0.36 13.55 6.84
CA GLY A 45 1.66 13.02 7.25
C GLY A 45 1.53 11.92 8.32
N ALA A 46 0.67 12.12 9.32
CA ALA A 46 0.40 11.10 10.34
C ALA A 46 -0.22 9.83 9.74
N ILE A 47 -1.21 9.99 8.85
CA ILE A 47 -1.86 8.86 8.15
C ILE A 47 -0.85 8.09 7.32
N LEU A 48 0.03 8.77 6.59
CA LEU A 48 1.11 8.12 5.83
C LEU A 48 2.08 7.37 6.75
N LEU A 49 2.54 8.03 7.82
CA LEU A 49 3.52 7.45 8.73
C LEU A 49 2.96 6.21 9.42
N PHE A 50 1.85 6.37 10.14
CA PHE A 50 1.25 5.28 10.92
C PHE A 50 0.58 4.23 10.04
N GLY A 51 -0.04 4.63 8.92
CA GLY A 51 -0.65 3.70 7.98
C GLY A 51 0.39 2.82 7.29
N CYS A 52 1.52 3.39 6.84
CA CYS A 52 2.58 2.60 6.21
C CYS A 52 3.27 1.67 7.21
N LEU A 53 3.54 2.14 8.44
CA LEU A 53 4.07 1.33 9.55
C LEU A 53 3.13 0.19 9.94
N GLY A 54 1.83 0.45 10.05
CA GLY A 54 0.82 -0.55 10.37
C GLY A 54 0.73 -1.65 9.32
N VAL A 55 0.77 -1.28 8.03
CA VAL A 55 0.78 -2.25 6.93
C VAL A 55 2.08 -3.05 6.93
N LEU A 56 3.23 -2.44 7.20
CA LEU A 56 4.51 -3.15 7.32
C LEU A 56 4.47 -4.19 8.45
N LEU A 57 3.94 -3.83 9.62
CA LEU A 57 3.80 -4.74 10.77
C LEU A 57 2.81 -5.86 10.50
N ALA A 58 1.68 -5.56 9.84
CA ALA A 58 0.72 -6.57 9.42
C ALA A 58 1.38 -7.57 8.43
N ASN A 59 2.24 -7.07 7.55
CA ASN A 59 3.01 -7.91 6.63
C ASN A 59 3.98 -8.83 7.35
N THR A 60 4.81 -8.29 8.24
CA THR A 60 5.82 -9.09 8.96
C THR A 60 5.17 -10.15 9.85
N VAL A 61 4.04 -9.82 10.50
CA VAL A 61 3.26 -10.77 11.31
C VAL A 61 2.57 -11.84 10.46
N SER A 62 2.10 -11.50 9.26
CA SER A 62 1.52 -12.46 8.33
C SER A 62 2.58 -13.40 7.75
N ALA A 63 3.73 -12.85 7.35
CA ALA A 63 4.85 -13.59 6.79
C ALA A 63 5.50 -14.54 7.81
N GLY A 64 5.62 -14.15 9.08
CA GLY A 64 6.15 -15.02 10.14
C GLY A 64 5.18 -16.13 10.59
N ARG A 65 3.94 -16.13 10.10
CA ARG A 65 2.90 -17.12 10.43
C ARG A 65 2.69 -18.16 9.33
N ARG A 66 3.36 -18.01 8.19
CA ARG A 66 3.39 -18.96 7.06
C ARG A 66 4.66 -19.77 7.11
#